data_AF-A0A2E3F2J2-F1
#
_entry.id   AF-A0A2E3F2J2-F1
#
_cell.length_a   1.000
_cell.length_b   1.000
_cell.length_c   1.000
_cell.angle_alpha   90.00
_cell.angle_beta   90.00
_cell.angle_gamma   90.00
#
_symmetry.space_group_name_H-M   'P 1'
#
loop_
_entity.id
_entity.type
_entity.pdbx_description
1 polymer ?
#
loop_
_entity_poly.entity_id
_entity_poly.type
_entity_poly.pdbx_seq_one_letter_code
_entity_poly.pdbx_strand_id
1 'polypeptide(L)'
;MENKRVLFNDGDNDIIYTGTNEYKNRLLCFIMFEDDENGYLRYIHMLISEKQYSDFINQKTSLRNIINTNESVFIVDLDYALNEIDQNLVSINEIPTDYLPLENSYCPDFIKESSFTYAVSLLGGLADSHKAEARELSDVSTHFSDFLKSSTSFINDFQLENKIYVEALKAGSFKINFRVEIKEPEQLGIIDNSTDKISQFLSNYFKYFFNKLPKEDNLVFKSETVESEDFQSLESELQSIYEEKYALPEGGVEQKLIDLINYSATQIEDINYGGSFKELKFEQSSLNDSDTPFGVIDSSFIPSIKNKIFDVSEFEAEPIKRIDENPKEYKFQVYQFNTNTGNGSAYFTDSEGSVSKIVVHARGKEDYKNTSFTKSMDEGKSILFIGIGVYKDDKLKKITCEL
;
A
#
# COMPACT_ATOMS: atom_id res chain seq x y z
N MET A 1 31.17 -7.24 3.10
CA MET A 1 29.90 -6.54 2.83
C MET A 1 28.91 -7.52 2.24
N GLU A 2 27.70 -7.61 2.79
CA GLU A 2 26.61 -8.45 2.26
C GLU A 2 25.62 -7.59 1.43
N ASN A 3 24.91 -8.20 0.48
CA ASN A 3 23.89 -7.55 -0.37
C ASN A 3 24.38 -6.34 -1.20
N LYS A 4 25.58 -6.47 -1.79
CA LYS A 4 26.20 -5.43 -2.62
C LYS A 4 25.34 -5.15 -3.87
N ARG A 5 24.85 -3.91 -4.00
CA ARG A 5 24.21 -3.40 -5.22
C ARG A 5 25.08 -2.30 -5.82
N VAL A 6 25.27 -2.36 -7.13
CA VAL A 6 25.95 -1.30 -7.91
C VAL A 6 24.89 -0.34 -8.43
N LEU A 7 25.02 0.93 -8.10
CA LEU A 7 24.15 2.02 -8.56
C LEU A 7 24.98 2.84 -9.55
N PHE A 8 24.77 2.66 -10.86
CA PHE A 8 25.59 3.26 -11.93
C PHE A 8 25.21 4.73 -12.23
N ASN A 9 26.16 5.66 -12.30
CA ASN A 9 25.96 7.04 -12.77
C ASN A 9 26.68 7.26 -14.13
N ASP A 10 26.08 7.99 -15.08
CA ASP A 10 26.38 7.95 -16.52
C ASP A 10 27.24 9.09 -17.10
N GLY A 11 27.91 9.89 -16.26
CA GLY A 11 28.62 11.08 -16.74
C GLY A 11 30.15 11.01 -16.67
N ASP A 12 30.70 11.02 -15.46
CA ASP A 12 32.15 11.14 -15.21
C ASP A 12 32.63 10.34 -13.95
N ASN A 13 31.77 9.42 -13.47
CA ASN A 13 31.92 8.34 -12.46
C ASN A 13 32.17 8.66 -10.97
N ASP A 14 31.11 8.53 -10.16
CA ASP A 14 31.16 7.87 -8.84
C ASP A 14 30.52 6.48 -9.00
N ILE A 15 31.29 5.38 -8.91
CA ILE A 15 30.69 4.04 -8.84
C ILE A 15 30.17 3.84 -7.43
N ILE A 16 28.85 3.92 -7.25
CA ILE A 16 28.21 3.84 -5.94
C ILE A 16 27.83 2.39 -5.63
N TYR A 17 28.21 1.94 -4.44
CA TYR A 17 27.84 0.66 -3.88
C TYR A 17 27.01 0.88 -2.63
N THR A 18 26.03 0.00 -2.41
CA THR A 18 25.32 -0.07 -1.13
C THR A 18 25.23 -1.50 -0.66
N GLY A 19 25.23 -1.69 0.65
CA GLY A 19 25.18 -2.98 1.30
C GLY A 19 25.09 -2.82 2.81
N THR A 20 25.29 -3.90 3.53
CA THR A 20 25.38 -3.87 5.00
C THR A 20 26.73 -4.40 5.48
N ASN A 21 27.21 -3.86 6.60
CA ASN A 21 28.36 -4.43 7.31
C ASN A 21 27.95 -5.67 8.14
N GLU A 22 28.93 -6.30 8.82
CA GLU A 22 28.70 -7.47 9.68
C GLU A 22 27.70 -7.21 10.84
N TYR A 23 27.53 -5.94 11.22
CA TYR A 23 26.59 -5.49 12.24
C TYR A 23 25.21 -5.12 11.66
N LYS A 24 24.97 -5.37 10.37
CA LYS A 24 23.76 -5.01 9.63
C LYS A 24 23.50 -3.50 9.50
N ASN A 25 24.49 -2.65 9.77
CA ASN A 25 24.39 -1.22 9.49
C ASN A 25 24.47 -1.00 7.98
N ARG A 26 23.62 -0.11 7.46
CA ARG A 26 23.60 0.28 6.06
C ARG A 26 24.84 1.09 5.73
N LEU A 27 25.48 0.72 4.62
CA LEU A 27 26.62 1.42 4.05
C LEU A 27 26.25 1.97 2.67
N LEU A 28 26.74 3.18 2.42
CA LEU A 28 26.82 3.78 1.09
C LEU A 28 28.29 4.05 0.82
N CYS A 29 28.79 3.48 -0.26
CA CYS A 29 30.18 3.55 -0.62
C CYS A 29 30.33 4.07 -2.04
N PHE A 30 31.42 4.74 -2.36
CA PHE A 30 31.75 5.09 -3.73
C PHE A 30 33.26 5.09 -3.94
N ILE A 31 33.68 4.86 -5.19
CA ILE A 31 35.09 4.90 -5.57
C ILE A 31 35.50 6.37 -5.68
N MET A 32 36.59 6.71 -4.99
CA MET A 32 37.15 8.05 -5.03
C MET A 32 38.19 8.19 -6.15
N PHE A 33 39.10 7.22 -6.28
CA PHE A 33 40.03 7.11 -7.41
C PHE A 33 40.72 5.73 -7.46
N GLU A 34 41.44 5.48 -8.54
CA GLU A 34 42.30 4.33 -8.81
C GLU A 34 43.77 4.75 -8.83
N ASP A 35 44.63 4.02 -8.13
CA ASP A 35 46.09 4.22 -8.08
C ASP A 35 46.78 3.04 -8.76
N ASP A 36 46.96 3.14 -10.08
CA ASP A 36 47.60 2.09 -10.89
C ASP A 36 49.07 1.83 -10.47
N GLU A 37 49.76 2.86 -9.96
CA GLU A 37 51.17 2.75 -9.58
C GLU A 37 51.35 1.91 -8.32
N ASN A 38 50.46 2.10 -7.35
CA ASN A 38 50.49 1.39 -6.07
C ASN A 38 49.54 0.17 -6.03
N GLY A 39 48.70 0.01 -7.06
CA GLY A 39 47.85 -1.15 -7.28
C GLY A 39 46.62 -1.24 -6.38
N TYR A 40 45.99 -0.10 -6.05
CA TYR A 40 44.80 -0.06 -5.20
C TYR A 40 43.69 0.86 -5.71
N LEU A 41 42.47 0.57 -5.25
CA LEU A 41 41.27 1.36 -5.42
C LEU A 41 40.90 1.98 -4.08
N ARG A 42 40.72 3.30 -4.04
CA ARG A 42 40.31 4.00 -2.82
C ARG A 42 38.82 4.25 -2.81
N TYR A 43 38.18 3.88 -1.71
CA TYR A 43 36.75 4.03 -1.50
C TYR A 43 36.47 4.98 -0.34
N ILE A 44 35.38 5.73 -0.45
CA ILE A 44 34.71 6.34 0.70
C ILE A 44 33.60 5.40 1.13
N HIS A 45 33.60 5.02 2.41
CA HIS A 45 32.58 4.21 3.06
C HIS A 45 31.88 5.07 4.11
N MET A 46 30.55 5.19 3.99
CA MET A 46 29.72 5.93 4.93
C MET A 46 28.68 5.04 5.58
N LEU A 47 28.59 5.15 6.91
CA LEU A 47 27.43 4.68 7.64
C LEU A 47 26.30 5.67 7.41
N ILE A 48 25.15 5.17 6.97
CA ILE A 48 23.98 6.01 6.74
C ILE A 48 22.78 5.43 7.47
N SER A 49 21.91 6.31 7.95
CA SER A 49 20.61 5.91 8.48
C SER A 49 19.71 5.35 7.37
N GLU A 50 18.73 4.54 7.74
CA GLU A 50 17.74 4.02 6.80
C GLU A 50 16.93 5.15 6.14
N LYS A 51 16.69 6.25 6.86
CA LYS A 51 16.08 7.46 6.30
C LYS A 51 16.97 8.10 5.22
N GLN A 52 18.25 8.33 5.50
CA GLN A 52 19.19 8.87 4.50
C GLN A 52 19.28 7.96 3.27
N TYR A 53 19.30 6.64 3.46
CA TYR A 53 19.31 5.69 2.36
C TYR A 53 18.01 5.78 1.54
N SER A 54 16.85 5.77 2.19
CA SER A 54 15.56 5.90 1.51
C SER A 54 15.44 7.22 0.76
N ASP A 55 15.91 8.33 1.34
CA ASP A 55 15.92 9.63 0.70
C ASP A 55 16.85 9.64 -0.52
N PHE A 56 18.00 8.96 -0.44
CA PHE A 56 18.94 8.84 -1.55
C PHE A 56 18.35 8.08 -2.73
N ILE A 57 17.90 6.83 -2.51
CA ILE A 57 17.35 5.96 -3.57
C ILE A 57 16.09 6.52 -4.22
N ASN A 58 15.37 7.40 -3.52
CA ASN A 58 14.18 8.09 -4.02
C ASN A 58 14.49 9.49 -4.55
N GLN A 59 15.77 9.81 -4.75
CA GLN A 59 16.27 11.09 -5.29
C GLN A 59 15.77 12.32 -4.51
N LYS A 60 15.51 12.17 -3.21
CA LYS A 60 15.17 13.30 -2.31
C LYS A 60 16.42 14.02 -1.80
N THR A 61 17.56 13.33 -1.72
CA THR A 61 18.86 13.89 -1.36
C THR A 61 19.95 13.36 -2.28
N SER A 62 21.02 14.14 -2.48
CA SER A 62 22.19 13.73 -3.25
C SER A 62 23.23 13.06 -2.34
N LEU A 63 24.15 12.29 -2.94
CA LEU A 63 25.28 11.68 -2.26
C LEU A 63 26.16 12.76 -1.60
N ARG A 64 26.37 13.88 -2.30
CA ARG A 64 27.07 15.06 -1.79
C ARG A 64 26.45 15.62 -0.50
N ASN A 65 25.13 15.76 -0.46
CA ASN A 65 24.44 16.20 0.74
C ASN A 65 24.57 15.19 1.89
N ILE A 66 24.49 13.90 1.60
CA ILE A 66 24.68 12.85 2.62
C ILE A 66 26.08 12.92 3.21
N ILE A 67 27.12 13.02 2.37
CA ILE A 67 28.50 13.19 2.83
C ILE A 67 28.57 14.40 3.75
N ASN A 68 28.14 15.58 3.30
CA ASN A 68 28.24 16.81 4.09
C ASN A 68 27.46 16.79 5.43
N THR A 69 26.49 15.89 5.60
CA THR A 69 25.80 15.70 6.89
C THR A 69 26.55 14.81 7.89
N ASN A 70 27.56 14.06 7.43
CA ASN A 70 28.41 13.25 8.29
C ASN A 70 29.61 14.08 8.79
N GLU A 71 30.09 13.82 10.02
CA GLU A 71 31.29 14.50 10.52
C GLU A 71 32.59 13.86 9.98
N SER A 72 32.53 12.56 9.71
CA SER A 72 33.66 11.75 9.25
C SER A 72 33.18 10.60 8.37
N VAL A 73 34.10 10.08 7.55
CA VAL A 73 33.88 8.93 6.68
C VAL A 73 35.07 7.98 6.75
N PHE A 74 34.86 6.72 6.39
CA PHE A 74 35.93 5.74 6.30
C PHE A 74 36.55 5.78 4.90
N ILE A 75 37.85 5.99 4.81
CA ILE A 75 38.63 5.80 3.59
C ILE A 75 39.16 4.38 3.62
N VAL A 76 38.83 3.59 2.60
CA VAL A 76 39.20 2.18 2.51
C VAL A 76 39.96 1.93 1.22
N ASP A 77 41.17 1.41 1.33
CA ASP A 77 41.99 1.03 0.18
C ASP A 77 41.88 -0.48 -0.03
N LEU A 78 41.45 -0.87 -1.23
CA LEU A 78 41.35 -2.27 -1.64
C LEU A 78 42.31 -2.55 -2.80
N ASP A 79 42.89 -3.74 -2.86
CA ASP A 79 43.58 -4.18 -4.07
C ASP A 79 42.58 -4.48 -5.21
N TYR A 80 43.07 -4.75 -6.42
CA TYR A 80 42.23 -5.14 -7.56
C TYR A 80 41.48 -6.47 -7.39
N ALA A 81 41.88 -7.29 -6.40
CA ALA A 81 41.17 -8.50 -6.00
C ALA A 81 40.15 -8.22 -4.87
N LEU A 82 39.93 -6.96 -4.51
CA LEU A 82 39.04 -6.46 -3.47
C LEU A 82 39.42 -6.87 -2.04
N ASN A 83 40.70 -7.16 -1.80
CA ASN A 83 41.23 -7.37 -0.44
C ASN A 83 41.58 -6.03 0.20
N GLU A 84 41.24 -5.88 1.49
CA GLU A 84 41.56 -4.68 2.27
C GLU A 84 43.07 -4.53 2.48
N ILE A 85 43.60 -3.36 2.11
CA ILE A 85 44.99 -2.96 2.31
C ILE A 85 45.10 -2.06 3.54
N ASP A 86 44.27 -1.02 3.61
CA ASP A 86 44.26 -0.04 4.69
C ASP A 86 42.86 0.57 4.89
N GLN A 87 42.60 1.07 6.09
CA GLN A 87 41.37 1.78 6.42
C GLN A 87 41.62 2.90 7.44
N ASN A 88 41.09 4.08 7.16
CA ASN A 88 41.24 5.26 8.02
C ASN A 88 39.91 5.99 8.21
N LEU A 89 39.65 6.48 9.42
CA LEU A 89 38.55 7.40 9.68
C LEU A 89 39.04 8.83 9.46
N VAL A 90 38.44 9.54 8.50
CA VAL A 90 38.89 10.87 8.07
C VAL A 90 37.75 11.86 8.23
N SER A 91 38.07 13.07 8.70
CA SER A 91 37.10 14.17 8.76
C SER A 91 36.75 14.64 7.36
N ILE A 92 35.48 14.97 7.11
CA ILE A 92 35.06 15.40 5.77
C ILE A 92 35.75 16.69 5.34
N ASN A 93 36.09 17.55 6.30
CA ASN A 93 36.81 18.79 6.04
C ASN A 93 38.27 18.57 5.58
N GLU A 94 38.80 17.35 5.73
CA GLU A 94 40.15 16.97 5.29
C GLU A 94 40.15 16.38 3.88
N ILE A 95 38.97 16.05 3.33
CA ILE A 95 38.83 15.50 1.98
C ILE A 95 38.84 16.66 0.98
N PRO A 96 39.77 16.68 -0.01
CA PRO A 96 39.78 17.74 -1.00
C PRO A 96 38.49 17.75 -1.81
N THR A 97 37.99 18.95 -2.13
CA THR A 97 36.69 19.16 -2.80
C THR A 97 36.57 18.41 -4.13
N ASP A 98 37.68 18.23 -4.86
CA ASP A 98 37.72 17.55 -6.15
C ASP A 98 37.44 16.05 -6.04
N TYR A 99 37.58 15.46 -4.85
CA TYR A 99 37.26 14.05 -4.57
C TYR A 99 35.86 13.86 -3.97
N LEU A 100 35.10 14.94 -3.81
CA LEU A 100 33.75 14.89 -3.30
C LEU A 100 32.74 14.85 -4.47
N PRO A 101 31.66 14.07 -4.38
CA PRO A 101 30.63 13.97 -5.41
C PRO A 101 30.03 15.32 -5.81
N LEU A 102 29.54 15.43 -7.04
CA LEU A 102 28.86 16.61 -7.54
C LEU A 102 27.58 16.92 -6.73
N GLU A 103 27.15 18.17 -6.68
CA GLU A 103 25.93 18.56 -5.95
C GLU A 103 24.65 17.84 -6.45
N ASN A 104 24.60 17.52 -7.75
CA ASN A 104 23.53 16.76 -8.39
C ASN A 104 23.76 15.24 -8.41
N SER A 105 24.62 14.70 -7.54
CA SER A 105 24.88 13.26 -7.38
C SER A 105 23.70 12.50 -6.76
N TYR A 106 22.52 12.56 -7.36
CA TYR A 106 21.37 11.78 -6.93
C TYR A 106 21.57 10.30 -7.22
N CYS A 107 20.82 9.44 -6.52
CA CYS A 107 20.82 8.02 -6.86
C CYS A 107 20.34 7.87 -8.32
N PRO A 108 21.10 7.17 -9.17
CA PRO A 108 20.65 6.88 -10.52
C PRO A 108 19.35 6.06 -10.48
N ASP A 109 18.55 6.16 -11.54
CA ASP A 109 17.40 5.30 -11.73
C ASP A 109 17.88 3.85 -11.93
N PHE A 110 18.01 3.10 -10.84
CA PHE A 110 18.27 1.68 -10.91
C PHE A 110 16.96 0.93 -11.11
N ILE A 111 16.96 -0.06 -12.01
CA ILE A 111 15.82 -0.91 -12.29
C ILE A 111 15.50 -1.70 -11.02
N LYS A 112 14.45 -1.28 -10.31
CA LYS A 112 13.86 -2.06 -9.23
C LYS A 112 13.09 -3.20 -9.89
N GLU A 113 13.51 -4.46 -9.68
CA GLU A 113 12.70 -5.60 -10.12
C GLU A 113 11.32 -5.49 -9.47
N SER A 114 10.28 -5.30 -10.28
CA SER A 114 8.92 -5.22 -9.80
C SER A 114 8.47 -6.61 -9.34
N SER A 115 7.86 -6.67 -8.16
CA SER A 115 7.38 -7.89 -7.54
C SER A 115 6.09 -7.65 -6.76
N PHE A 116 5.37 -8.73 -6.48
CA PHE A 116 4.20 -8.74 -5.62
C PHE A 116 4.52 -9.10 -4.16
N THR A 117 5.81 -9.04 -3.78
CA THR A 117 6.25 -9.35 -2.42
C THR A 117 6.74 -8.07 -1.77
N TYR A 118 6.12 -7.70 -0.66
CA TYR A 118 6.36 -6.46 0.05
C TYR A 118 6.70 -6.76 1.51
N ALA A 119 7.31 -5.79 2.18
CA ALA A 119 7.58 -5.89 3.58
C ALA A 119 7.48 -4.55 4.29
N VAL A 120 7.18 -4.64 5.59
CA VAL A 120 7.12 -3.49 6.49
C VAL A 120 8.02 -3.76 7.66
N SER A 121 9.02 -2.91 7.84
CA SER A 121 9.96 -2.96 8.96
C SER A 121 9.65 -1.86 9.97
N LEU A 122 9.49 -2.23 11.24
CA LEU A 122 9.33 -1.27 12.35
C LEU A 122 10.71 -0.77 12.81
N LEU A 123 10.87 0.55 12.91
CA LEU A 123 12.14 1.19 13.28
C LEU A 123 11.94 2.22 14.42
N GLY A 124 12.97 2.38 15.26
CA GLY A 124 12.96 3.30 16.39
C GLY A 124 12.29 2.74 17.64
N GLY A 125 12.50 3.37 18.80
CA GLY A 125 11.74 3.06 20.02
C GLY A 125 12.10 1.70 20.63
N LEU A 126 11.09 0.88 20.94
CA LEU A 126 11.32 -0.49 21.43
C LEU A 126 11.81 -1.42 20.30
N ALA A 127 11.51 -1.09 19.04
CA ALA A 127 11.89 -1.89 17.89
C ALA A 127 13.42 -2.00 17.75
N ASP A 128 14.15 -0.94 18.12
CA ASP A 128 15.63 -0.91 18.17
C ASP A 128 16.21 -1.96 19.13
N SER A 129 15.42 -2.37 20.14
CA SER A 129 15.78 -3.42 21.10
C SER A 129 15.18 -4.79 20.75
N HIS A 130 14.72 -4.97 19.51
CA HIS A 130 13.99 -6.17 19.08
C HIS A 130 12.78 -6.48 19.99
N LYS A 131 12.08 -5.44 20.49
CA LYS A 131 10.78 -5.54 21.17
C LYS A 131 9.67 -4.72 20.48
N ALA A 132 8.46 -5.25 20.45
CA ALA A 132 7.26 -4.50 20.07
C ALA A 132 6.04 -5.08 20.79
N GLU A 133 5.06 -4.23 21.09
CA GLU A 133 3.80 -4.68 21.68
C GLU A 133 2.99 -5.49 20.67
N ALA A 134 2.45 -6.63 21.10
CA ALA A 134 1.71 -7.55 20.22
C ALA A 134 0.51 -6.87 19.54
N ARG A 135 -0.15 -5.95 20.24
CA ARG A 135 -1.27 -5.19 19.69
C ARG A 135 -0.84 -4.27 18.56
N GLU A 136 0.27 -3.57 18.72
CA GLU A 136 0.81 -2.66 17.70
C GLU A 136 1.29 -3.42 16.47
N LEU A 137 1.93 -4.59 16.64
CA LEU A 137 2.28 -5.46 15.52
C LEU A 137 1.05 -5.92 14.73
N SER A 138 0.00 -6.34 15.44
CA SER A 138 -1.27 -6.73 14.81
C SER A 138 -1.91 -5.56 14.07
N ASP A 139 -1.83 -4.36 14.66
CA ASP A 139 -2.38 -3.14 14.11
C ASP A 139 -1.67 -2.74 12.81
N VAL A 140 -0.34 -2.66 12.82
CA VAL A 140 0.49 -2.41 11.63
C VAL A 140 0.23 -3.47 10.56
N SER A 141 0.17 -4.74 10.95
CA SER A 141 -0.10 -5.83 10.00
C SER A 141 -1.46 -5.70 9.31
N THR A 142 -2.48 -5.25 10.04
CA THR A 142 -3.84 -5.10 9.51
C THR A 142 -3.91 -3.93 8.55
N HIS A 143 -3.46 -2.76 9.00
CA HIS A 143 -3.44 -1.53 8.21
C HIS A 143 -2.64 -1.67 6.92
N PHE A 144 -1.46 -2.33 6.96
CA PHE A 144 -0.70 -2.56 5.73
C PHE A 144 -1.31 -3.63 4.81
N SER A 145 -1.96 -4.65 5.37
CA SER A 145 -2.74 -5.59 4.55
C SER A 145 -3.86 -4.87 3.81
N ASP A 146 -4.57 -3.96 4.50
CA ASP A 146 -5.65 -3.19 3.92
C ASP A 146 -5.14 -2.14 2.92
N PHE A 147 -3.99 -1.51 3.18
CA PHE A 147 -3.29 -0.63 2.23
C PHE A 147 -2.94 -1.34 0.93
N LEU A 148 -2.39 -2.55 1.01
CA LEU A 148 -2.07 -3.36 -0.18
C LEU A 148 -3.35 -3.77 -0.93
N LYS A 149 -4.42 -4.07 -0.19
CA LYS A 149 -5.72 -4.42 -0.77
C LYS A 149 -6.38 -3.23 -1.48
N SER A 150 -6.32 -2.03 -0.89
CA SER A 150 -6.88 -0.81 -1.49
C SER A 150 -6.10 -0.40 -2.74
N SER A 151 -4.76 -0.40 -2.68
CA SER A 151 -3.89 -0.07 -3.81
C SER A 151 -3.98 -1.05 -4.97
N THR A 152 -4.40 -2.28 -4.73
CA THR A 152 -4.62 -3.30 -5.78
C THR A 152 -6.10 -3.46 -6.16
N SER A 153 -7.01 -2.67 -5.61
CA SER A 153 -8.46 -2.84 -5.82
C SER A 153 -8.92 -2.64 -7.26
N PHE A 154 -8.15 -1.90 -8.08
CA PHE A 154 -8.45 -1.67 -9.50
C PHE A 154 -8.45 -2.96 -10.33
N ILE A 155 -7.74 -4.00 -9.89
CA ILE A 155 -7.70 -5.26 -10.64
C ILE A 155 -9.06 -5.98 -10.66
N ASN A 156 -9.94 -5.66 -9.70
CA ASN A 156 -11.29 -6.21 -9.65
C ASN A 156 -12.13 -5.80 -10.86
N ASP A 157 -11.80 -4.66 -11.49
CA ASP A 157 -12.47 -4.19 -12.72
C ASP A 157 -12.23 -5.16 -13.89
N PHE A 158 -11.16 -5.96 -13.81
CA PHE A 158 -10.82 -7.02 -14.77
C PHE A 158 -11.33 -8.41 -14.34
N GLN A 159 -12.19 -8.49 -13.33
CA GLN A 159 -12.66 -9.74 -12.73
C GLN A 159 -11.53 -10.60 -12.13
N LEU A 160 -10.41 -9.97 -11.76
CA LEU A 160 -9.30 -10.63 -11.06
C LEU A 160 -9.52 -10.53 -9.55
N GLU A 161 -9.16 -11.58 -8.82
CA GLU A 161 -9.21 -11.59 -7.36
C GLU A 161 -7.81 -11.30 -6.80
N ASN A 162 -7.67 -10.30 -5.91
CA ASN A 162 -6.47 -10.10 -5.11
C ASN A 162 -6.58 -10.81 -3.76
N LYS A 163 -5.53 -11.57 -3.39
CA LYS A 163 -5.35 -12.08 -2.03
C LYS A 163 -4.05 -11.57 -1.46
N ILE A 164 -4.13 -10.99 -0.27
CA ILE A 164 -2.98 -10.52 0.48
C ILE A 164 -2.70 -11.56 1.56
N TYR A 165 -1.51 -12.17 1.52
CA TYR A 165 -1.03 -13.10 2.54
C TYR A 165 0.04 -12.43 3.39
N VAL A 166 0.03 -12.75 4.68
CA VAL A 166 1.14 -12.44 5.58
C VAL A 166 2.02 -13.67 5.68
N GLU A 167 3.31 -13.53 5.35
CA GLU A 167 4.27 -14.62 5.38
C GLU A 167 5.09 -14.63 6.68
N ALA A 168 5.58 -15.81 7.06
CA ALA A 168 6.31 -15.99 8.31
C ALA A 168 7.60 -15.15 8.37
N LEU A 169 7.85 -14.55 9.54
CA LEU A 169 9.02 -13.72 9.82
C LEU A 169 10.32 -14.54 9.74
N LYS A 170 11.40 -13.94 9.25
CA LYS A 170 12.76 -14.41 9.61
C LYS A 170 13.02 -14.03 11.08
N ALA A 171 13.58 -14.95 11.87
CA ALA A 171 13.82 -14.72 13.29
C ALA A 171 14.72 -13.49 13.52
N GLY A 172 14.33 -12.61 14.45
CA GLY A 172 15.16 -11.48 14.91
C GLY A 172 14.92 -10.14 14.23
N SER A 173 13.90 -9.97 13.39
CA SER A 173 13.48 -8.68 12.84
C SER A 173 11.98 -8.43 13.04
N PHE A 174 11.58 -7.16 13.27
CA PHE A 174 10.17 -6.74 13.15
C PHE A 174 9.83 -6.37 11.72
N LYS A 175 10.09 -7.32 10.82
CA LYS A 175 9.83 -7.18 9.40
C LYS A 175 8.65 -8.07 9.02
N ILE A 176 7.49 -7.49 8.78
CA ILE A 176 6.28 -8.21 8.37
C ILE A 176 6.30 -8.33 6.85
N ASN A 177 6.29 -9.57 6.34
CA ASN A 177 6.28 -9.84 4.90
C ASN A 177 4.85 -10.04 4.40
N PHE A 178 4.56 -9.48 3.23
CA PHE A 178 3.29 -9.56 2.55
C PHE A 178 3.48 -10.09 1.13
N ARG A 179 2.55 -10.92 0.68
CA ARG A 179 2.50 -11.38 -0.71
C ARG A 179 1.13 -11.11 -1.31
N VAL A 180 1.12 -10.44 -2.46
CA VAL A 180 -0.07 -10.25 -3.28
C VAL A 180 -0.15 -11.39 -4.29
N GLU A 181 -1.20 -12.19 -4.23
CA GLU A 181 -1.54 -13.12 -5.31
C GLU A 181 -2.71 -12.55 -6.11
N ILE A 182 -2.53 -12.45 -7.42
CA ILE A 182 -3.59 -12.14 -8.36
C ILE A 182 -4.07 -13.45 -8.97
N LYS A 183 -5.34 -13.79 -8.77
CA LYS A 183 -5.96 -14.99 -9.31
C LYS A 183 -6.91 -14.64 -10.45
N GLU A 184 -6.77 -15.36 -11.56
CA GLU A 184 -7.73 -15.33 -12.64
C GLU A 184 -8.79 -16.41 -12.41
N PRO A 185 -10.06 -16.15 -12.75
CA PRO A 185 -11.03 -17.21 -12.98
C PRO A 185 -10.49 -18.16 -14.07
N GLU A 186 -10.55 -19.47 -13.84
CA GLU A 186 -10.01 -20.52 -14.75
C GLU A 186 -10.48 -20.42 -16.23
N GLN A 187 -11.48 -19.59 -16.52
CA GLN A 187 -12.13 -19.44 -17.82
C GLN A 187 -11.52 -18.34 -18.71
N LEU A 188 -10.65 -17.46 -18.20
CA LEU A 188 -10.22 -16.26 -18.92
C LEU A 188 -8.81 -16.37 -19.54
N GLY A 189 -7.82 -16.97 -18.87
CA GLY A 189 -6.51 -17.25 -19.47
C GLY A 189 -5.78 -16.04 -20.08
N ILE A 190 -5.90 -14.85 -19.47
CA ILE A 190 -5.43 -13.55 -19.98
C ILE A 190 -4.18 -13.04 -19.21
N ILE A 191 -3.70 -13.73 -18.18
CA ILE A 191 -2.70 -13.14 -17.26
C ILE A 191 -1.27 -12.99 -17.80
N ASP A 192 -0.83 -13.69 -18.86
CA ASP A 192 0.63 -13.84 -19.10
C ASP A 192 1.42 -12.54 -19.38
N ASN A 193 0.80 -11.45 -19.88
CA ASN A 193 1.50 -10.17 -20.12
C ASN A 193 1.13 -9.03 -19.14
N SER A 194 0.02 -9.15 -18.41
CA SER A 194 -0.49 -8.05 -17.59
C SER A 194 0.11 -7.97 -16.19
N THR A 195 0.60 -9.09 -15.65
CA THR A 195 1.17 -9.12 -14.29
C THR A 195 2.44 -8.29 -14.16
N ASP A 196 3.30 -8.29 -15.19
CA ASP A 196 4.52 -7.48 -15.18
C ASP A 196 4.17 -5.99 -15.19
N LYS A 197 3.27 -5.56 -16.08
CA LYS A 197 2.77 -4.18 -16.13
C LYS A 197 2.08 -3.75 -14.84
N ILE A 198 1.25 -4.62 -14.24
CA ILE A 198 0.61 -4.35 -12.95
C ILE A 198 1.67 -4.19 -11.85
N SER A 199 2.65 -5.09 -11.79
CA SER A 199 3.72 -5.01 -10.79
C SER A 199 4.57 -3.74 -10.95
N GLN A 200 4.82 -3.33 -12.20
CA GLN A 200 5.54 -2.11 -12.53
C GLN A 200 4.74 -0.86 -12.12
N PHE A 201 3.45 -0.82 -12.48
CA PHE A 201 2.55 0.24 -12.05
C PHE A 201 2.50 0.37 -10.53
N LEU A 202 2.35 -0.74 -9.78
CA LEU A 202 2.33 -0.70 -8.32
C LEU A 202 3.65 -0.17 -7.74
N SER A 203 4.79 -0.56 -8.31
CA SER A 203 6.10 -0.05 -7.91
C SER A 203 6.19 1.48 -8.08
N ASN A 204 5.76 1.99 -9.23
CA ASN A 204 5.75 3.43 -9.51
C ASN A 204 4.73 4.16 -8.64
N TYR A 205 3.55 3.58 -8.46
CA TYR A 205 2.49 4.09 -7.58
C TYR A 205 2.98 4.23 -6.14
N PHE A 206 3.64 3.22 -5.57
CA PHE A 206 4.19 3.32 -4.21
C PHE A 206 5.33 4.33 -4.14
N LYS A 207 6.19 4.42 -5.16
CA LYS A 207 7.23 5.45 -5.23
C LYS A 207 6.61 6.85 -5.20
N TYR A 208 5.55 7.08 -5.97
CA TYR A 208 4.80 8.33 -5.95
C TYR A 208 4.17 8.59 -4.58
N PHE A 209 3.40 7.64 -4.07
CA PHE A 209 2.65 7.75 -2.84
C PHE A 209 3.54 8.10 -1.64
N PHE A 210 4.71 7.44 -1.49
CA PHE A 210 5.59 7.69 -0.35
C PHE A 210 6.58 8.85 -0.55
N ASN A 211 6.87 9.27 -1.79
CA ASN A 211 7.97 10.22 -2.05
C ASN A 211 7.61 11.48 -2.81
N LYS A 212 6.65 11.40 -3.73
CA LYS A 212 6.22 12.54 -4.55
C LYS A 212 4.98 13.19 -3.96
N LEU A 213 3.97 12.41 -3.57
CA LEU A 213 2.74 12.93 -2.98
C LEU A 213 2.98 13.88 -1.78
N PRO A 214 3.90 13.61 -0.83
CA PRO A 214 4.23 14.58 0.24
C PRO A 214 4.76 15.93 -0.24
N LYS A 215 5.31 16.01 -1.45
CA LYS A 215 5.89 17.21 -2.07
C LYS A 215 4.96 17.95 -3.03
N GLU A 216 3.86 17.31 -3.45
CA GLU A 216 2.85 17.93 -4.33
C GLU A 216 2.19 19.16 -3.71
N ASP A 217 1.56 19.99 -4.53
CA ASP A 217 0.74 21.10 -4.03
C ASP A 217 -0.50 20.58 -3.25
N ASN A 218 -0.98 21.37 -2.28
CA ASN A 218 -2.18 21.04 -1.50
C ASN A 218 -3.46 20.94 -2.33
N LEU A 219 -3.47 21.57 -3.51
CA LEU A 219 -4.59 21.60 -4.44
C LEU A 219 -4.43 20.64 -5.62
N VAL A 220 -3.41 19.77 -5.62
CA VAL A 220 -3.06 18.90 -6.76
C VAL A 220 -4.25 18.10 -7.31
N PHE A 221 -5.13 17.59 -6.45
CA PHE A 221 -6.32 16.84 -6.86
C PHE A 221 -7.61 17.66 -6.83
N LYS A 222 -7.53 18.96 -6.54
CA LYS A 222 -8.69 19.85 -6.36
C LYS A 222 -8.91 20.79 -7.55
N SER A 223 -8.05 20.74 -8.56
CA SER A 223 -8.20 21.42 -9.85
C SER A 223 -9.13 20.65 -10.79
N GLU A 224 -9.59 21.30 -11.87
CA GLU A 224 -10.39 20.62 -12.92
C GLU A 224 -9.61 19.50 -13.63
N THR A 225 -8.28 19.62 -13.66
CA THR A 225 -7.34 18.64 -14.21
C THR A 225 -6.12 18.57 -13.31
N VAL A 226 -5.52 17.39 -13.12
CA VAL A 226 -4.31 17.24 -12.31
C VAL A 226 -3.07 17.62 -13.14
N GLU A 227 -2.36 18.69 -12.75
CA GLU A 227 -1.18 19.21 -13.50
C GLU A 227 0.17 18.60 -13.04
N SER A 228 0.17 17.55 -12.22
CA SER A 228 1.41 16.89 -11.77
C SER A 228 1.94 15.93 -12.84
N GLU A 229 3.18 16.16 -13.31
CA GLU A 229 3.86 15.27 -14.28
C GLU A 229 4.02 13.84 -13.74
N ASP A 230 4.41 13.71 -12.46
CA ASP A 230 4.56 12.41 -11.81
C ASP A 230 3.20 11.68 -11.73
N PHE A 231 2.11 12.40 -11.48
CA PHE A 231 0.75 11.84 -11.45
C PHE A 231 0.27 11.45 -12.85
N GLN A 232 0.42 12.31 -13.86
CA GLN A 232 0.02 12.05 -15.24
C GLN A 232 0.76 10.85 -15.84
N SER A 233 2.02 10.64 -15.44
CA SER A 233 2.78 9.43 -15.81
C SER A 233 2.11 8.16 -15.25
N LEU A 234 1.70 8.16 -13.98
CA LEU A 234 0.98 7.04 -13.37
C LEU A 234 -0.39 6.81 -13.99
N GLU A 235 -1.11 7.89 -14.28
CA GLU A 235 -2.41 7.82 -14.96
C GLU A 235 -2.27 7.14 -16.32
N SER A 236 -1.24 7.52 -17.09
CA SER A 236 -0.94 6.93 -18.41
C SER A 236 -0.58 5.44 -18.30
N GLU A 237 0.19 5.05 -17.28
CA GLU A 237 0.50 3.64 -17.01
C GLU A 237 -0.78 2.84 -16.69
N LEU A 238 -1.64 3.38 -15.83
CA LEU A 238 -2.91 2.74 -15.46
C LEU A 238 -3.85 2.64 -16.66
N GLN A 239 -3.96 3.71 -17.46
CA GLN A 239 -4.73 3.77 -18.69
C GLN A 239 -4.29 2.68 -19.67
N SER A 240 -2.98 2.48 -19.84
CA SER A 240 -2.45 1.41 -20.70
C SER A 240 -2.88 0.01 -20.25
N ILE A 241 -2.94 -0.23 -18.94
CA ILE A 241 -3.42 -1.51 -18.38
C ILE A 241 -4.91 -1.71 -18.70
N TYR A 242 -5.73 -0.67 -18.51
CA TYR A 242 -7.17 -0.71 -18.80
C TYR A 242 -7.46 -0.93 -20.29
N GLU A 243 -6.76 -0.23 -21.17
CA GLU A 243 -6.88 -0.36 -22.62
C GLU A 243 -6.54 -1.77 -23.11
N GLU A 244 -5.46 -2.37 -22.60
CA GLU A 244 -5.08 -3.74 -22.96
C GLU A 244 -6.12 -4.78 -22.54
N LYS A 245 -6.85 -4.51 -21.45
CA LYS A 245 -7.93 -5.36 -20.94
C LYS A 245 -9.30 -5.01 -21.50
N TYR A 246 -9.39 -4.02 -22.40
CA TYR A 246 -10.66 -3.53 -22.97
C TYR A 246 -11.72 -3.20 -21.91
N ALA A 247 -11.28 -2.72 -20.75
CA ALA A 247 -12.14 -2.28 -19.66
C ALA A 247 -11.83 -0.81 -19.38
N LEU A 248 -12.86 -0.02 -19.07
CA LEU A 248 -12.69 1.36 -18.63
C LEU A 248 -13.39 1.51 -17.28
N PRO A 249 -12.74 2.15 -16.30
CA PRO A 249 -13.36 2.37 -15.00
C PRO A 249 -14.50 3.39 -15.13
N GLU A 250 -15.55 3.19 -14.33
CA GLU A 250 -16.61 4.17 -14.17
C GLU A 250 -16.01 5.45 -13.55
N GLY A 251 -16.22 6.60 -14.19
CA GLY A 251 -15.62 7.88 -13.77
C GLY A 251 -14.26 8.24 -14.40
N GLY A 252 -13.65 7.32 -15.17
CA GLY A 252 -12.38 7.56 -15.85
C GLY A 252 -11.14 7.17 -15.03
N VAL A 253 -9.98 7.08 -15.68
CA VAL A 253 -8.75 6.57 -15.07
C VAL A 253 -8.15 7.57 -14.07
N GLU A 254 -8.23 8.88 -14.35
CA GLU A 254 -7.84 9.94 -13.41
C GLU A 254 -8.51 9.75 -12.04
N GLN A 255 -9.85 9.65 -12.03
CA GLN A 255 -10.63 9.48 -10.80
C GLN A 255 -10.29 8.16 -10.11
N LYS A 256 -10.13 7.07 -10.87
CA LYS A 256 -9.73 5.78 -10.31
C LYS A 256 -8.38 5.87 -9.58
N LEU A 257 -7.41 6.58 -10.14
CA LEU A 257 -6.10 6.76 -9.51
C LEU A 257 -6.20 7.63 -8.26
N ILE A 258 -7.00 8.70 -8.29
CA ILE A 258 -7.29 9.54 -7.11
C ILE A 258 -7.92 8.69 -5.99
N ASP A 259 -8.90 7.86 -6.32
CA ASP A 259 -9.55 6.95 -5.37
C ASP A 259 -8.56 5.97 -4.74
N LEU A 260 -7.68 5.37 -5.56
CA LEU A 260 -6.62 4.48 -5.07
C LEU A 260 -5.72 5.21 -4.05
N ILE A 261 -5.32 6.46 -4.33
CA ILE A 261 -4.52 7.28 -3.42
C ILE A 261 -5.27 7.56 -2.12
N ASN A 262 -6.53 8.01 -2.20
CA ASN A 262 -7.34 8.34 -1.03
C ASN A 262 -7.53 7.13 -0.12
N TYR A 263 -8.02 6.01 -0.66
CA TYR A 263 -8.28 4.81 0.13
C TYR A 263 -7.01 4.28 0.79
N SER A 264 -5.89 4.32 0.06
CA SER A 264 -4.59 3.89 0.59
C SER A 264 -4.08 4.81 1.70
N ALA A 265 -4.27 6.13 1.59
CA ALA A 265 -3.94 7.07 2.64
C ALA A 265 -4.77 6.85 3.92
N THR A 266 -6.06 6.56 3.79
CA THR A 266 -6.92 6.23 4.93
C THR A 266 -6.43 5.00 5.69
N GLN A 267 -5.95 3.96 4.98
CA GLN A 267 -5.47 2.74 5.64
C GLN A 267 -4.20 2.95 6.48
N ILE A 268 -3.48 4.05 6.31
CA ILE A 268 -2.25 4.33 7.06
C ILE A 268 -2.38 5.51 8.03
N GLU A 269 -3.49 6.25 8.00
CA GLU A 269 -3.75 7.40 8.88
C GLU A 269 -3.82 6.99 10.36
N ASP A 270 -4.41 5.84 10.65
CA ASP A 270 -4.70 5.38 12.02
C ASP A 270 -3.54 4.66 12.70
N ILE A 271 -2.40 4.49 12.02
CA ILE A 271 -1.24 3.80 12.60
C ILE A 271 -0.62 4.66 13.72
N ASN A 272 -0.44 4.07 14.91
CA ASN A 272 0.12 4.77 16.07
C ASN A 272 1.66 4.73 16.13
N TYR A 273 2.31 5.85 15.77
CA TYR A 273 3.77 6.03 15.82
C TYR A 273 4.33 6.48 17.19
N GLY A 274 3.49 6.53 18.24
CA GLY A 274 3.89 6.96 19.59
C GLY A 274 4.33 5.82 20.52
N GLY A 275 4.31 4.57 20.03
CA GLY A 275 4.45 3.35 20.81
C GLY A 275 5.82 2.66 20.66
N SER A 276 5.81 1.39 20.27
CA SER A 276 7.01 0.55 20.13
C SER A 276 7.94 0.96 19.00
N PHE A 277 7.47 1.76 18.05
CA PHE A 277 8.21 2.22 16.88
C PHE A 277 7.94 3.70 16.65
N LYS A 278 8.83 4.36 15.92
CA LYS A 278 8.69 5.77 15.49
C LYS A 278 8.52 5.90 13.98
N GLU A 279 8.98 4.90 13.25
CA GLU A 279 9.05 4.90 11.79
C GLU A 279 8.67 3.50 11.27
N LEU A 280 8.05 3.47 10.10
CA LEU A 280 7.76 2.26 9.33
C LEU A 280 8.45 2.37 8.00
N LYS A 281 9.20 1.34 7.63
CA LYS A 281 9.88 1.27 6.34
C LYS A 281 9.16 0.29 5.44
N PHE A 282 8.66 0.76 4.29
CA PHE A 282 8.03 -0.06 3.28
C PHE A 282 9.05 -0.49 2.23
N GLU A 283 9.10 -1.80 1.94
CA GLU A 283 10.11 -2.45 1.11
C GLU A 283 9.47 -3.41 0.10
N GLN A 284 10.10 -3.57 -1.06
CA GLN A 284 9.83 -4.65 -2.00
C GLN A 284 10.86 -5.74 -1.82
N SER A 285 10.43 -6.99 -1.69
CA SER A 285 11.35 -8.13 -1.69
C SER A 285 11.48 -8.67 -3.11
N SER A 286 12.72 -8.79 -3.58
CA SER A 286 13.05 -9.54 -4.81
C SER A 286 13.21 -11.03 -4.51
N LEU A 287 13.16 -11.87 -5.55
CA LEU A 287 13.40 -13.33 -5.44
C LEU A 287 14.76 -13.69 -4.82
N ASN A 288 15.72 -12.75 -4.88
CA ASN A 288 17.06 -12.89 -4.30
C ASN A 288 17.17 -12.33 -2.86
N ASP A 289 16.06 -12.15 -2.15
CA ASP A 289 16.01 -11.70 -0.74
C ASP A 289 16.59 -10.30 -0.51
N SER A 290 16.80 -9.53 -1.58
CA SER A 290 17.30 -8.17 -1.47
C SER A 290 16.10 -7.22 -1.44
N ASP A 291 15.88 -6.61 -0.27
CA ASP A 291 14.80 -5.66 -0.03
C ASP A 291 15.15 -4.30 -0.61
N THR A 292 14.23 -3.76 -1.41
CA THR A 292 14.34 -2.43 -1.99
C THR A 292 13.35 -1.50 -1.28
N PRO A 293 13.81 -0.45 -0.59
CA PRO A 293 12.87 0.47 0.04
C PRO A 293 12.09 1.28 -1.00
N PHE A 294 10.81 1.46 -0.70
CA PHE A 294 9.92 2.38 -1.42
C PHE A 294 9.75 3.68 -0.66
N GLY A 295 9.68 3.62 0.67
CA GLY A 295 9.53 4.82 1.48
C GLY A 295 9.55 4.54 2.98
N VAL A 296 9.61 5.63 3.73
CA VAL A 296 9.53 5.65 5.18
C VAL A 296 8.31 6.47 5.57
N ILE A 297 7.51 5.93 6.49
CA ILE A 297 6.35 6.59 7.08
C ILE A 297 6.70 6.88 8.54
N ASP A 298 6.55 8.14 8.94
CA ASP A 298 6.73 8.60 10.30
C ASP A 298 5.55 9.49 10.71
N SER A 299 5.59 10.04 11.93
CA SER A 299 4.54 10.93 12.45
C SER A 299 4.29 12.19 11.60
N SER A 300 5.19 12.55 10.69
CA SER A 300 5.06 13.71 9.80
C SER A 300 4.44 13.38 8.44
N PHE A 301 4.40 12.10 8.06
CA PHE A 301 3.90 11.67 6.75
C PHE A 301 2.42 12.02 6.53
N ILE A 302 1.52 11.59 7.41
CA ILE A 302 0.08 11.88 7.28
C ILE A 302 -0.21 13.39 7.23
N PRO A 303 0.33 14.22 8.15
CA PRO A 303 0.20 15.67 8.04
C PRO A 303 0.64 16.24 6.68
N SER A 304 1.65 15.65 6.03
CA SER A 304 2.16 16.10 4.73
C SER A 304 1.24 15.82 3.55
N ILE A 305 0.30 14.88 3.68
CA ILE A 305 -0.63 14.49 2.60
C ILE A 305 -2.10 14.78 2.91
N LYS A 306 -2.46 15.01 4.19
CA LYS A 306 -3.86 15.13 4.65
C LYS A 306 -4.67 16.21 3.93
N ASN A 307 -4.05 17.34 3.56
CA ASN A 307 -4.76 18.42 2.87
C ASN A 307 -4.88 18.20 1.35
N LYS A 308 -4.18 17.20 0.81
CA LYS A 308 -4.12 16.87 -0.62
C LYS A 308 -5.18 15.85 -0.98
N ILE A 309 -5.30 14.83 -0.13
CA ILE A 309 -6.31 13.79 -0.24
C ILE A 309 -7.68 14.34 0.09
N PHE A 310 -8.70 13.71 -0.47
CA PHE A 310 -10.07 13.97 -0.12
C PHE A 310 -10.40 13.29 1.21
N ASP A 311 -11.17 13.96 2.06
CA ASP A 311 -11.68 13.32 3.27
C ASP A 311 -12.70 12.27 2.84
N VAL A 312 -12.33 10.99 2.89
CA VAL A 312 -13.19 9.88 2.46
C VAL A 312 -14.50 9.86 3.27
N SER A 313 -14.52 10.44 4.47
CA SER A 313 -15.75 10.61 5.26
C SER A 313 -16.73 11.64 4.67
N GLU A 314 -16.28 12.52 3.78
CA GLU A 314 -17.12 13.42 2.99
C GLU A 314 -17.68 12.76 1.71
N PHE A 315 -17.05 11.67 1.23
CA PHE A 315 -17.45 10.92 0.03
C PHE A 315 -18.19 9.61 0.32
N GLU A 316 -18.09 9.08 1.54
CA GLU A 316 -19.09 8.16 2.07
C GLU A 316 -20.39 8.94 2.33
N ALA A 317 -21.11 9.28 1.26
CA ALA A 317 -22.53 9.53 1.38
C ALA A 317 -23.10 8.32 2.12
N GLU A 318 -23.61 8.52 3.34
CA GLU A 318 -24.34 7.48 4.03
C GLU A 318 -25.29 6.86 3.01
N PRO A 319 -25.17 5.55 2.72
CA PRO A 319 -25.86 4.95 1.60
C PRO A 319 -27.34 5.26 1.74
N ILE A 320 -27.92 5.95 0.75
CA ILE A 320 -29.20 6.65 0.88
C ILE A 320 -30.21 5.71 1.54
N LYS A 321 -30.44 5.95 2.84
CA LYS A 321 -31.28 5.10 3.64
C LYS A 321 -32.71 5.58 3.45
N ARG A 322 -33.33 5.15 2.35
CA ARG A 322 -34.76 5.38 2.16
C ARG A 322 -35.53 4.42 3.07
N ILE A 323 -36.40 4.99 3.89
CA ILE A 323 -37.39 4.24 4.68
C ILE A 323 -38.76 4.59 4.09
N ASP A 324 -39.65 3.61 3.97
CA ASP A 324 -41.02 3.93 3.58
C ASP A 324 -41.68 4.91 4.57
N GLU A 325 -42.32 5.94 4.04
CA GLU A 325 -43.09 6.90 4.84
C GLU A 325 -44.35 6.27 5.44
N ASN A 326 -44.92 5.26 4.77
CA ASN A 326 -46.13 4.54 5.18
C ASN A 326 -45.95 3.04 4.93
N PRO A 327 -46.57 2.16 5.73
CA PRO A 327 -46.52 0.72 5.48
C PRO A 327 -47.00 0.37 4.07
N LYS A 328 -46.20 -0.41 3.33
CA LYS A 328 -46.48 -0.89 1.98
C LYS A 328 -46.63 -2.40 1.96
N GLU A 329 -47.33 -2.91 0.95
CA GLU A 329 -47.44 -4.34 0.72
C GLU A 329 -46.18 -4.89 0.03
N TYR A 330 -45.63 -5.96 0.59
CA TYR A 330 -44.45 -6.67 0.10
C TYR A 330 -44.77 -8.13 -0.13
N LYS A 331 -44.27 -8.68 -1.25
CA LYS A 331 -44.33 -10.11 -1.53
C LYS A 331 -42.97 -10.74 -1.24
N PHE A 332 -42.92 -11.65 -0.28
CA PHE A 332 -41.69 -12.38 0.04
C PHE A 332 -41.97 -13.83 0.45
N GLN A 333 -40.95 -14.67 0.29
CA GLN A 333 -40.94 -16.06 0.74
C GLN A 333 -39.95 -16.20 1.89
N VAL A 334 -40.44 -16.50 3.09
CA VAL A 334 -39.60 -16.68 4.27
C VAL A 334 -38.86 -18.01 4.15
N TYR A 335 -37.56 -18.02 4.44
CA TYR A 335 -36.75 -19.25 4.47
C TYR A 335 -36.11 -19.51 5.83
N GLN A 336 -36.06 -18.51 6.70
CA GLN A 336 -35.58 -18.65 8.06
C GLN A 336 -36.37 -17.70 8.97
N PHE A 337 -36.91 -18.20 10.09
CA PHE A 337 -37.66 -17.37 11.01
C PHE A 337 -37.55 -17.88 12.45
N ASN A 338 -37.16 -17.00 13.38
CA ASN A 338 -37.06 -17.31 14.80
C ASN A 338 -38.36 -16.91 15.51
N THR A 339 -39.10 -17.93 15.92
CA THR A 339 -40.43 -17.81 16.54
C THR A 339 -40.43 -17.13 17.91
N ASN A 340 -39.29 -17.07 18.60
CA ASN A 340 -39.15 -16.40 19.89
C ASN A 340 -38.79 -14.92 19.77
N THR A 341 -38.21 -14.50 18.64
CA THR A 341 -37.67 -13.12 18.48
C THR A 341 -38.37 -12.32 17.39
N GLY A 342 -39.18 -12.96 16.54
CA GLY A 342 -39.79 -12.32 15.38
C GLY A 342 -38.81 -11.97 14.26
N ASN A 343 -37.54 -12.38 14.37
CA ASN A 343 -36.50 -12.08 13.38
C ASN A 343 -36.35 -13.23 12.39
N GLY A 344 -36.18 -12.90 11.11
CA GLY A 344 -35.98 -13.89 10.07
C GLY A 344 -35.36 -13.34 8.80
N SER A 345 -35.32 -14.19 7.79
CA SER A 345 -34.78 -13.89 6.46
C SER A 345 -35.71 -14.44 5.39
N ALA A 346 -35.87 -13.67 4.33
CA ALA A 346 -36.81 -13.96 3.25
C ALA A 346 -36.22 -13.61 1.87
N TYR A 347 -36.78 -14.22 0.84
CA TYR A 347 -36.59 -13.83 -0.54
C TYR A 347 -37.66 -12.81 -0.93
N PHE A 348 -37.24 -11.61 -1.33
CA PHE A 348 -38.10 -10.59 -1.90
C PHE A 348 -38.03 -10.68 -3.42
N THR A 349 -39.19 -10.61 -4.08
CA THR A 349 -39.29 -10.52 -5.53
C THR A 349 -39.86 -9.15 -5.88
N ASP A 350 -39.09 -8.33 -6.61
CA ASP A 350 -39.57 -7.03 -7.07
C ASP A 350 -40.56 -7.14 -8.23
N SER A 351 -41.07 -5.99 -8.68
CA SER A 351 -42.01 -5.90 -9.81
C SER A 351 -41.43 -6.38 -11.14
N GLU A 352 -40.10 -6.42 -11.26
CA GLU A 352 -39.38 -6.87 -12.46
C GLU A 352 -39.02 -8.36 -12.40
N GLY A 353 -39.29 -9.03 -11.27
CA GLY A 353 -39.02 -10.45 -11.06
C GLY A 353 -37.64 -10.76 -10.50
N SER A 354 -36.84 -9.74 -10.14
CA SER A 354 -35.54 -9.94 -9.50
C SER A 354 -35.71 -10.43 -8.06
N VAL A 355 -34.89 -11.41 -7.67
CA VAL A 355 -34.94 -12.02 -6.35
C VAL A 355 -33.77 -11.54 -5.49
N SER A 356 -34.08 -10.97 -4.33
CA SER A 356 -33.09 -10.49 -3.36
C SER A 356 -33.32 -11.08 -1.97
N LYS A 357 -32.24 -11.25 -1.20
CA LYS A 357 -32.33 -11.67 0.21
C LYS A 357 -32.54 -10.45 1.10
N ILE A 358 -33.54 -10.51 1.96
CA ILE A 358 -33.88 -9.46 2.91
C ILE A 358 -33.99 -9.99 4.34
N VAL A 359 -33.82 -9.11 5.30
CA VAL A 359 -34.09 -9.37 6.72
C VAL A 359 -35.52 -8.97 7.03
N VAL A 360 -36.22 -9.79 7.80
CA VAL A 360 -37.61 -9.53 8.22
C VAL A 360 -37.68 -9.46 9.74
N HIS A 361 -38.36 -8.44 10.24
CA HIS A 361 -38.64 -8.27 11.66
C HIS A 361 -40.14 -8.14 11.88
N ALA A 362 -40.74 -9.13 12.52
CA ALA A 362 -42.10 -9.07 13.02
C ALA A 362 -42.10 -8.65 14.49
N ARG A 363 -43.00 -7.74 14.87
CA ARG A 363 -43.17 -7.17 16.21
C ARG A 363 -44.64 -7.28 16.63
N GLY A 364 -44.95 -7.20 17.92
CA GLY A 364 -46.34 -7.15 18.40
C GLY A 364 -46.93 -8.46 18.95
N LYS A 365 -46.19 -9.58 18.93
CA LYS A 365 -46.63 -10.85 19.53
C LYS A 365 -45.60 -11.43 20.49
N GLU A 366 -46.08 -12.13 21.51
CA GLU A 366 -45.23 -12.85 22.48
C GLU A 366 -44.68 -14.17 21.92
N ASP A 367 -45.42 -14.82 21.00
CA ASP A 367 -44.99 -16.01 20.26
C ASP A 367 -45.45 -15.89 18.80
N TYR A 368 -44.57 -16.24 17.87
CA TYR A 368 -44.82 -16.20 16.43
C TYR A 368 -45.07 -17.58 15.81
N LYS A 369 -45.24 -18.64 16.61
CA LYS A 369 -45.71 -19.94 16.12
C LYS A 369 -47.08 -19.80 15.43
N ASN A 370 -47.23 -20.50 14.31
CA ASN A 370 -48.44 -20.51 13.48
C ASN A 370 -48.81 -19.16 12.82
N THR A 371 -47.86 -18.23 12.72
CA THR A 371 -48.05 -16.99 11.95
C THR A 371 -47.94 -17.24 10.44
N SER A 372 -48.33 -16.25 9.63
CA SER A 372 -48.08 -16.28 8.19
C SER A 372 -46.60 -16.46 7.85
N PHE A 373 -45.69 -15.93 8.68
CA PHE A 373 -44.24 -16.08 8.53
C PHE A 373 -43.77 -17.53 8.70
N THR A 374 -44.21 -18.20 9.78
CA THR A 374 -43.86 -19.61 9.99
C THR A 374 -44.50 -20.50 8.93
N LYS A 375 -45.75 -20.21 8.51
CA LYS A 375 -46.40 -20.95 7.40
C LYS A 375 -45.67 -20.76 6.07
N SER A 376 -45.22 -19.54 5.76
CA SER A 376 -44.43 -19.25 4.56
C SER A 376 -43.13 -20.06 4.54
N MET A 377 -42.46 -20.14 5.71
CA MET A 377 -41.24 -20.93 5.91
C MET A 377 -41.50 -22.44 5.74
N ASP A 378 -42.55 -22.98 6.37
CA ASP A 378 -42.85 -24.41 6.36
C ASP A 378 -43.38 -24.90 4.99
N GLU A 379 -44.20 -24.08 4.33
CA GLU A 379 -44.82 -24.43 3.04
C GLU A 379 -43.97 -24.00 1.83
N GLY A 380 -42.92 -23.21 2.03
CA GLY A 380 -42.11 -22.63 0.96
C GLY A 380 -42.89 -21.74 0.00
N LYS A 381 -43.96 -21.08 0.48
CA LYS A 381 -44.83 -20.23 -0.34
C LYS A 381 -44.61 -18.75 -0.03
N SER A 382 -44.67 -17.91 -1.06
CA SER A 382 -44.67 -16.47 -0.89
C SER A 382 -45.93 -16.00 -0.17
N ILE A 383 -45.77 -15.02 0.71
CA ILE A 383 -46.86 -14.31 1.37
C ILE A 383 -46.83 -12.83 1.00
N LEU A 384 -48.00 -12.20 1.04
CA LEU A 384 -48.13 -10.75 1.00
C LEU A 384 -48.20 -10.23 2.43
N PHE A 385 -47.47 -9.17 2.72
CA PHE A 385 -47.45 -8.58 4.05
C PHE A 385 -47.25 -7.07 4.01
N ILE A 386 -47.90 -6.34 4.92
CA ILE A 386 -47.83 -4.88 5.02
C ILE A 386 -46.76 -4.48 6.04
N GLY A 387 -45.71 -3.78 5.62
CA GLY A 387 -44.63 -3.37 6.51
C GLY A 387 -43.87 -2.13 6.03
N ILE A 388 -42.89 -1.72 6.81
CA ILE A 388 -41.98 -0.60 6.49
C ILE A 388 -40.68 -1.18 5.93
N GLY A 389 -40.42 -0.89 4.66
CA GLY A 389 -39.18 -1.25 3.97
C GLY A 389 -38.04 -0.28 4.29
N VAL A 390 -36.86 -0.83 4.49
CA VAL A 390 -35.59 -0.09 4.60
C VAL A 390 -34.74 -0.48 3.40
N TYR A 391 -34.40 0.52 2.60
CA TYR A 391 -33.63 0.40 1.37
C TYR A 391 -32.20 0.88 1.60
N LYS A 392 -31.26 0.27 0.88
CA LYS A 392 -29.87 0.70 0.75
C LYS A 392 -29.51 0.63 -0.73
N ASP A 393 -29.15 1.77 -1.32
CA ASP A 393 -28.86 1.90 -2.76
C ASP A 393 -30.03 1.41 -3.63
N ASP A 394 -31.25 1.88 -3.30
CA ASP A 394 -32.54 1.46 -3.87
C ASP A 394 -32.91 -0.03 -3.78
N LYS A 395 -32.03 -0.87 -3.20
CA LYS A 395 -32.31 -2.29 -2.96
C LYS A 395 -32.94 -2.46 -1.59
N LEU A 396 -34.08 -3.15 -1.53
CA LEU A 396 -34.72 -3.50 -0.26
C LEU A 396 -33.78 -4.40 0.54
N LYS A 397 -33.47 -4.03 1.78
CA LYS A 397 -32.59 -4.81 2.68
C LYS A 397 -33.36 -5.40 3.85
N LYS A 398 -34.35 -4.66 4.35
CA LYS A 398 -35.07 -5.03 5.57
C LYS A 398 -36.53 -4.63 5.49
N ILE A 399 -37.41 -5.47 6.03
CA ILE A 399 -38.81 -5.13 6.27
C ILE A 399 -39.07 -5.24 7.77
N THR A 400 -39.70 -4.23 8.35
CA THR A 400 -40.22 -4.26 9.73
C THR A 400 -41.74 -4.23 9.69
N CYS A 401 -42.34 -5.04 10.53
CA CYS A 401 -43.72 -5.45 10.42
C CYS A 401 -44.33 -5.54 11.83
N GLU A 402 -45.56 -5.06 12.02
CA GLU A 402 -46.32 -5.20 13.27
C GLU A 402 -47.47 -6.20 13.04
N LEU A 403 -47.61 -7.18 13.95
CA LEU A 403 -48.48 -8.35 13.85
C LEU A 403 -49.56 -8.40 14.93
#